data_AF-A0A0V1PQB3-F1
#
_entry.id   AF-A0A0V1PQB3-F1
#
_cell.length_a   1.000
_cell.length_b   1.000
_cell.length_c   1.000
_cell.angle_alpha   90.00
_cell.angle_beta   90.00
_cell.angle_gamma   90.00
#
_symmetry.space_group_name_H-M   'P 1'
#
loop_
_entity.id
_entity.type
_entity.pdbx_description
1 polymer ?
#
loop_
_entity_poly.entity_id
_entity_poly.type
_entity_poly.pdbx_seq_one_letter_code
_entity_poly.pdbx_strand_id
1 'polypeptide(L)'
;MKQPELTPSITRDLSIIKQRNALDPKRHYKKDKWEIPKFFQMGTVVEGNTEFYSARMSRRERGNTLVEEVLNDSDRKKYFKRKYTEIQDKKTSGGKNHYKKVKSMRKKY
;
A
#
# COMPACT_ATOMS: atom_id res chain seq x y z
N MET A 1 14.06 -7.25 24.24
CA MET A 1 14.27 -7.10 22.78
C MET A 1 15.18 -5.90 22.54
N LYS A 2 16.18 -6.02 21.66
CA LYS A 2 17.05 -4.89 21.29
C LYS A 2 16.25 -3.90 20.43
N GLN A 3 16.47 -2.59 20.62
CA GLN A 3 15.91 -1.59 19.73
C GLN A 3 16.56 -1.72 18.34
N PRO A 4 15.77 -1.95 17.27
CA PRO A 4 16.31 -2.03 15.92
C PRO A 4 16.66 -0.65 15.36
N GLU A 5 17.66 -0.60 14.49
CA GLU A 5 17.96 0.58 13.67
C GLU A 5 16.85 0.79 12.62
N LEU A 6 16.38 2.03 12.48
CA LEU A 6 15.26 2.35 11.61
C LEU A 6 15.74 2.63 10.18
N THR A 7 15.95 1.57 9.40
CA THR A 7 16.35 1.72 7.99
C THR A 7 15.18 2.20 7.11
N PRO A 8 15.44 2.84 5.95
CA PRO A 8 14.38 3.28 5.03
C PRO A 8 13.50 2.14 4.50
N SER A 9 13.97 0.89 4.49
CA SER A 9 13.15 -0.26 4.11
C SER A 9 12.13 -0.57 5.20
N ILE A 10 12.60 -0.62 6.45
CA ILE A 10 11.79 -0.93 7.62
C ILE A 10 10.72 0.15 7.83
N THR A 11 11.05 1.42 7.63
CA THR A 11 10.06 2.51 7.73
C THR A 11 8.92 2.36 6.73
N ARG A 12 9.20 1.89 5.51
CA ARG A 12 8.17 1.63 4.49
C ARG A 12 7.27 0.48 4.90
N ASP A 13 7.85 -0.64 5.34
CA ASP A 13 7.08 -1.81 5.81
C ASP A 13 6.17 -1.43 6.99
N LEU A 14 6.71 -0.70 7.97
CA LEU A 14 5.94 -0.18 9.11
C LEU A 14 4.83 0.79 8.65
N SER A 15 5.10 1.64 7.66
CA SER A 15 4.09 2.55 7.10
C SER A 15 2.95 1.80 6.42
N ILE A 16 3.23 0.66 5.79
CA ILE A 16 2.20 -0.22 5.22
C ILE A 16 1.33 -0.84 6.31
N ILE A 17 1.94 -1.31 7.42
CA ILE A 17 1.19 -1.85 8.55
C ILE A 17 0.24 -0.79 9.13
N LYS A 18 0.72 0.45 9.29
CA LYS A 18 -0.12 1.58 9.71
C LYS A 18 -1.32 1.80 8.79
N GLN A 19 -1.10 1.66 7.48
CA GLN A 19 -2.10 1.91 6.44
C GLN A 19 -2.86 0.65 6.00
N ARG A 20 -2.79 -0.45 6.77
CA ARG A 20 -3.41 -1.74 6.41
C ARG A 20 -4.89 -1.67 6.03
N ASN A 21 -5.61 -0.67 6.54
CA ASN A 21 -7.03 -0.42 6.24
C ASN A 21 -7.30 0.00 4.79
N ALA A 22 -6.30 0.53 4.09
CA ALA A 22 -6.42 1.01 2.72
C ALA A 22 -5.87 0.01 1.67
N LEU A 23 -5.26 -1.09 2.11
CA LEU A 23 -4.59 -2.05 1.22
C LEU A 23 -5.57 -2.94 0.46
N ASP A 24 -6.60 -3.42 1.15
CA ASP A 24 -7.59 -4.33 0.58
C ASP A 24 -9.00 -3.77 0.85
N PRO A 25 -9.81 -3.49 -0.18
CA PRO A 25 -11.17 -2.97 0.00
C PRO A 25 -12.11 -3.93 0.74
N LYS A 26 -11.79 -5.22 0.81
CA LYS A 26 -12.59 -6.27 1.46
C LYS A 26 -12.16 -6.55 2.90
N ARG A 27 -11.03 -6.01 3.35
CA ARG A 27 -10.54 -6.22 4.71
C ARG A 27 -10.71 -4.96 5.55
N HIS A 28 -11.64 -5.02 6.49
CA HIS A 28 -11.88 -3.96 7.45
C HIS A 28 -11.30 -4.35 8.81
N TYR A 29 -10.26 -3.66 9.25
CA TYR A 29 -9.69 -3.84 10.58
C TYR A 29 -10.35 -2.90 11.60
N LYS A 30 -10.26 -3.28 12.87
CA LYS A 30 -10.63 -2.40 13.98
C LYS A 30 -9.81 -1.10 13.89
N LYS A 31 -10.49 0.04 14.10
CA LYS A 31 -9.84 1.35 14.15
C LYS A 31 -8.89 1.38 15.36
N ASP A 32 -7.62 1.63 15.08
CA ASP A 32 -6.57 1.71 16.07
C ASP A 32 -5.59 2.83 15.70
N LYS A 33 -5.01 3.49 16.71
CA LYS A 33 -3.97 4.50 16.52
C LYS A 33 -2.62 3.81 16.57
N TRP A 34 -2.29 3.13 15.47
CA TRP A 34 -1.03 2.43 15.35
C TRP A 34 0.14 3.41 15.19
N GLU A 35 1.09 3.33 16.10
CA GLU A 35 2.37 4.05 16.09
C GLU A 35 3.51 3.04 16.03
N ILE A 36 4.67 3.48 15.54
CA ILE A 36 5.84 2.60 15.45
C ILE A 36 6.30 2.29 16.89
N PRO A 37 6.30 1.02 17.30
CA PRO A 37 6.74 0.66 18.65
C PRO A 37 8.24 0.87 18.81
N LYS A 38 8.68 1.23 20.04
CA LYS A 38 10.11 1.41 20.37
C LYS A 38 10.92 0.14 20.20
N PHE A 39 10.30 -1.01 20.45
CA PHE A 39 10.92 -2.32 20.33
C PHE A 39 10.07 -3.18 19.41
N PHE A 40 10.69 -3.72 18.37
CA PHE A 40 10.06 -4.63 17.43
C PHE A 40 11.09 -5.60 16.87
N GLN A 41 10.62 -6.66 16.21
CA GLN A 41 11.45 -7.60 15.49
C GLN A 41 10.77 -7.95 14.16
N MET A 42 11.57 -8.08 13.11
CA MET A 42 11.10 -8.61 11.84
C MET A 42 11.37 -10.11 11.80
N GLY A 43 10.37 -10.88 11.34
CA GLY A 43 10.47 -12.32 11.22
C GLY A 43 9.67 -12.79 10.02
N THR A 44 10.00 -13.98 9.55
CA THR A 44 9.30 -14.67 8.46
C THR A 44 8.54 -15.85 9.04
N VAL A 45 7.31 -16.07 8.59
CA VAL A 45 6.52 -17.22 9.02
C VAL A 45 7.10 -18.49 8.40
N VAL A 46 7.41 -19.49 9.24
CA VAL A 46 7.79 -20.84 8.78
C VAL A 46 6.52 -21.66 8.67
N GLU A 47 6.17 -22.05 7.45
CA GLU A 47 4.96 -22.82 7.12
C GLU A 47 5.02 -24.22 7.75
N GLY A 48 3.89 -24.71 8.26
CA GLY A 48 3.80 -26.03 8.88
C GLY A 48 3.91 -27.18 7.88
N ASN A 49 4.47 -28.31 8.32
CA ASN A 49 4.74 -29.47 7.48
C ASN A 49 3.49 -30.19 6.95
N THR A 50 2.30 -29.81 7.40
CA THR A 50 1.02 -30.48 7.08
C THR A 50 0.20 -29.75 6.01
N GLU A 51 0.53 -28.49 5.69
CA GLU A 51 -0.26 -27.65 4.77
C GLU A 51 0.58 -27.24 3.55
N PHE A 52 0.62 -28.09 2.52
CA PHE A 52 1.47 -27.87 1.35
C PHE A 52 0.89 -26.96 0.27
N TYR A 53 -0.44 -26.91 0.14
CA TYR A 53 -1.09 -26.32 -1.05
C TYR A 53 -1.86 -25.02 -0.77
N SER A 54 -2.39 -24.82 0.44
CA SER A 54 -3.28 -23.69 0.76
C SER A 54 -2.57 -22.54 1.46
N ALA A 55 -1.80 -22.82 2.52
CA ALA A 55 -1.15 -21.80 3.33
C ALA A 55 0.27 -21.45 2.84
N ARG A 56 0.81 -22.24 1.92
CA ARG A 56 2.18 -22.12 1.45
C ARG A 56 2.29 -21.16 0.27
N MET A 57 3.14 -20.14 0.41
CA MET A 57 3.45 -19.23 -0.69
C MET A 57 4.49 -19.86 -1.61
N SER A 58 4.31 -19.69 -2.93
CA SER A 58 5.32 -20.11 -3.89
C SER A 58 6.58 -19.23 -3.79
N ARG A 59 7.71 -19.72 -4.28
CA ARG A 59 8.98 -18.96 -4.25
C ARG A 59 8.89 -17.61 -4.98
N ARG A 60 8.01 -17.49 -5.98
CA ARG A 60 7.84 -16.27 -6.78
C ARG A 60 7.02 -15.20 -6.06
N GLU A 61 6.09 -15.62 -5.20
CA GLU A 61 5.24 -14.72 -4.44
C GLU A 61 5.94 -14.15 -3.20
N ARG A 62 6.92 -14.91 -2.66
CA ARG A 62 7.75 -14.47 -1.53
C ARG A 62 8.61 -13.25 -1.91
N GLY A 63 8.37 -12.14 -1.23
CA GLY A 63 9.25 -10.96 -1.24
C GLY A 63 10.24 -10.97 -0.08
N ASN A 64 11.31 -10.17 -0.18
CA ASN A 64 12.23 -9.95 0.93
C ASN A 64 11.66 -8.99 1.97
N THR A 65 10.70 -8.16 1.56
CA THR A 65 10.02 -7.14 2.39
C THR A 65 8.51 -7.24 2.22
N LEU A 66 7.77 -6.70 3.20
CA LEU A 66 6.30 -6.68 3.14
C LEU A 66 5.82 -5.85 1.95
N VAL A 67 6.47 -4.72 1.67
CA VAL A 67 6.17 -3.87 0.51
C VAL A 67 6.30 -4.67 -0.79
N GLU A 68 7.36 -5.43 -0.95
CA GLU A 68 7.63 -6.21 -2.17
C GLU A 68 6.55 -7.27 -2.39
N GLU A 69 6.14 -7.98 -1.34
CA GLU A 69 5.05 -8.97 -1.42
C GLU A 69 3.73 -8.33 -1.85
N VAL A 70 3.38 -7.17 -1.28
CA VAL A 70 2.18 -6.40 -1.67
C VAL A 70 2.25 -5.95 -3.13
N LEU A 71 3.44 -5.58 -3.61
CA LEU A 71 3.66 -5.20 -5.00
C LEU A 71 3.65 -6.41 -5.94
N ASN A 72 4.06 -7.60 -5.50
CA ASN A 72 4.03 -8.79 -6.35
C ASN A 72 2.59 -9.26 -6.67
N ASP A 73 1.63 -8.92 -5.83
CA ASP A 73 0.21 -9.17 -6.05
C ASP A 73 -0.35 -8.29 -7.19
N SER A 74 -0.70 -8.95 -8.31
CA SER A 74 -1.21 -8.30 -9.51
C SER A 74 -2.61 -7.67 -9.33
N ASP A 75 -3.45 -8.23 -8.47
CA ASP A 75 -4.82 -7.74 -8.28
C ASP A 75 -4.82 -6.51 -7.38
N ARG A 76 -3.97 -6.49 -6.35
CA ARG A 76 -3.70 -5.28 -5.56
C ARG A 76 -3.18 -4.14 -6.41
N LYS A 77 -2.22 -4.42 -7.32
CA LYS A 77 -1.70 -3.42 -8.28
C LYS A 77 -2.81 -2.79 -9.11
N LYS A 78 -3.71 -3.59 -9.68
CA LYS A 78 -4.85 -3.10 -10.47
C LYS A 78 -5.77 -2.22 -9.63
N TYR A 79 -6.10 -2.67 -8.41
CA TYR A 79 -6.93 -1.91 -7.48
C TYR A 79 -6.32 -0.56 -7.12
N PHE A 80 -5.04 -0.54 -6.71
CA PHE A 80 -4.33 0.69 -6.36
C PHE A 80 -4.25 1.66 -7.53
N LYS A 81 -3.94 1.17 -8.73
CA LYS A 81 -3.91 2.02 -9.93
C LYS A 81 -5.26 2.68 -10.19
N ARG A 82 -6.34 1.89 -10.17
CA ARG A 82 -7.71 2.38 -10.40
C ARG A 82 -8.15 3.40 -9.34
N LYS A 83 -7.94 3.11 -8.05
CA LYS A 83 -8.32 4.03 -6.97
C LYS A 83 -7.47 5.29 -6.97
N TYR A 84 -6.19 5.16 -7.29
CA TYR A 84 -5.29 6.31 -7.41
C TYR A 84 -5.77 7.28 -8.51
N THR A 85 -6.07 6.78 -9.71
CA THR A 85 -6.57 7.63 -10.80
C THR A 85 -7.89 8.31 -10.44
N GLU A 86 -8.84 7.57 -9.87
CA GLU A 86 -10.12 8.12 -9.42
C GLU A 86 -9.94 9.25 -8.39
N ILE A 87 -9.02 9.07 -7.43
CA ILE A 87 -8.70 10.10 -6.43
C ILE A 87 -8.03 11.31 -7.09
N GLN A 88 -7.11 11.09 -8.04
CA GLN A 88 -6.43 12.18 -8.74
C GLN A 88 -7.38 12.99 -9.61
N ASP A 89 -8.29 12.35 -10.34
CA ASP A 89 -9.30 13.01 -11.16
C ASP A 89 -10.22 13.87 -10.28
N LYS A 90 -10.68 13.30 -9.15
CA LYS A 90 -11.50 14.03 -8.18
C LYS A 90 -10.76 15.23 -7.58
N LYS A 91 -9.48 15.07 -7.23
CA LYS A 91 -8.65 16.15 -6.65
C LYS A 91 -8.24 17.22 -7.67
N THR A 92 -8.12 16.86 -8.93
CA THR A 92 -7.70 17.77 -10.01
C THR A 92 -8.90 18.49 -10.65
N SER A 93 -10.10 17.95 -10.47
CA SER A 93 -11.35 18.59 -10.90
C SER A 93 -11.46 20.02 -10.36
N GLY A 94 -11.82 20.98 -11.23
CA GLY A 94 -11.92 22.39 -10.88
C GLY A 94 -10.58 23.10 -10.63
N GLY A 95 -9.45 22.41 -10.74
CA GLY A 95 -8.13 22.98 -10.52
C GLY A 95 -7.65 23.93 -11.61
N LYS A 96 -6.36 24.29 -11.55
CA LYS A 96 -5.73 25.26 -12.48
C LYS A 96 -5.91 24.88 -13.95
N ASN A 97 -5.87 23.58 -14.28
CA ASN A 97 -6.04 23.11 -15.65
C ASN A 97 -7.46 23.38 -16.17
N HIS A 98 -8.47 23.19 -15.33
CA HIS A 98 -9.85 23.55 -15.65
C HIS A 98 -9.97 25.06 -15.90
N TYR A 99 -9.44 25.89 -15.00
CA TYR A 99 -9.44 27.34 -15.17
C TYR A 99 -8.75 27.81 -16.45
N LYS A 100 -7.55 27.25 -16.76
CA LYS A 100 -6.82 27.55 -18.01
C LYS A 100 -7.65 27.19 -19.24
N LYS A 101 -8.33 26.03 -19.23
CA LYS A 101 -9.21 25.58 -20.33
C LYS A 101 -10.40 26.53 -20.52
N VAL A 102 -11.04 26.97 -19.44
CA VAL A 102 -12.13 27.96 -19.52
C VAL A 102 -11.63 29.29 -20.09
N LYS A 103 -10.47 29.78 -19.64
CA LYS A 103 -9.87 31.02 -20.15
C LYS A 103 -9.51 30.92 -21.64
N SER A 104 -8.96 29.79 -22.09
CA SER A 104 -8.65 29.59 -23.51
C SER A 104 -9.91 29.53 -24.38
N MET A 105 -10.99 28.92 -23.88
CA MET A 105 -12.28 28.91 -24.60
C MET A 105 -12.87 30.31 -24.71
N ARG A 106 -12.75 31.15 -23.67
CA ARG A 106 -13.21 32.55 -23.70
C ARG A 106 -12.41 33.45 -24.64
N LYS A 107 -11.12 33.14 -24.88
CA LYS A 107 -10.26 33.90 -25.82
C LYS A 107 -10.45 33.49 -27.29
N LYS A 108 -11.11 32.34 -27.52
CA LYS A 108 -11.31 31.80 -28.87
C LYS A 108 -12.51 32.43 -29.60
N TYR A 109 -13.40 33.08 -28.85
CA TYR A 109 -14.40 34.01 -29.36
C TYR A 109 -13.91 35.44 -29.13
#